data_AF-A0A0F9A512-F1
#
_entry.id   AF-A0A0F9A512-F1
#
_cell.length_a   1.000
_cell.length_b   1.000
_cell.length_c   1.000
_cell.angle_alpha   90.00
_cell.angle_beta   90.00
_cell.angle_gamma   90.00
#
_symmetry.space_group_name_H-M   'P 1'
#
loop_
_entity.id
_entity.type
_entity.pdbx_description
1 polymer ?
#
loop_
_entity_poly.entity_id
_entity_poly.type
_entity_poly.pdbx_seq_one_letter_code
_entity_poly.pdbx_strand_id
1 'polypeptide(L)'
;MWWIAQILAIALIAAVHTFNRWASVEGMSFAIRWLANVGGQAVAAPLFILSYSLAPTFFQPWFLGTGILAVLGFAASFILFAEVITITKILGAALALAGAVLLIL
;
A
#
# COMPACT_ATOMS: atom_id res chain seq x y z
N MET A 1 11.83 6.76 14.28
CA MET A 1 11.95 7.15 12.86
C MET A 1 10.58 7.00 12.21
N TRP A 2 9.93 8.11 11.83
CA TRP A 2 8.55 8.13 11.31
C TRP A 2 8.34 7.20 10.10
N TRP A 3 9.35 7.08 9.24
CA TRP A 3 9.30 6.30 8.01
C TRP A 3 9.23 4.79 8.24
N ILE A 4 9.80 4.25 9.33
CA ILE A 4 9.71 2.82 9.65
C ILE A 4 8.25 2.45 9.93
N ALA A 5 7.57 3.25 10.75
CA ALA A 5 6.16 3.04 11.07
C ALA A 5 5.28 3.12 9.81
N GLN A 6 5.59 4.06 8.90
CA GLN A 6 4.86 4.20 7.63
C GLN A 6 5.06 2.97 6.73
N ILE A 7 6.29 2.49 6.57
CA ILE A 7 6.62 1.31 5.76
C ILE A 7 5.85 0.10 6.28
N LEU A 8 5.88 -0.14 7.60
CA LEU A 8 5.19 -1.28 8.21
C LEU A 8 3.66 -1.19 8.04
N ALA A 9 3.09 -0.01 8.25
CA ALA A 9 1.66 0.22 8.06
C ALA A 9 1.24 -0.07 6.61
N ILE A 10 1.99 0.46 5.65
CA ILE A 10 1.66 0.33 4.22
C ILE A 10 1.92 -1.09 3.71
N ALA A 11 2.95 -1.78 4.19
CA ALA A 11 3.17 -3.19 3.87
C ALA A 11 1.98 -4.06 4.32
N LEU A 12 1.45 -3.79 5.52
CA LEU A 12 0.25 -4.47 6.01
C LEU A 12 -0.98 -4.14 5.14
N ILE A 13 -1.20 -2.86 4.80
CA ILE A 13 -2.31 -2.45 3.92
C ILE A 13 -2.19 -3.11 2.54
N ALA A 14 -0.99 -3.17 1.96
CA ALA A 14 -0.74 -3.85 0.69
C ALA A 14 -1.05 -5.35 0.78
N ALA A 15 -0.63 -6.01 1.86
CA ALA A 15 -0.94 -7.42 2.11
C ALA A 15 -2.46 -7.66 2.23
N VAL A 16 -3.18 -6.78 2.94
CA VAL A 16 -4.64 -6.85 3.10
C VAL A 16 -5.37 -6.68 1.77
N HIS A 17 -4.97 -5.70 0.94
CA HIS A 17 -5.56 -5.53 -0.39
C HIS A 17 -5.27 -6.70 -1.32
N THR A 18 -4.03 -7.21 -1.28
CA THR A 18 -3.63 -8.40 -2.03
C THR A 18 -4.45 -9.62 -1.61
N PHE A 19 -4.60 -9.85 -0.31
CA PHE A 19 -5.46 -10.90 0.23
C PHE A 19 -6.90 -10.73 -0.23
N ASN A 20 -7.47 -9.53 -0.16
CA ASN A 20 -8.85 -9.30 -0.57
C ASN A 20 -9.08 -9.60 -2.06
N ARG A 21 -8.10 -9.29 -2.92
CA ARG A 21 -8.14 -9.66 -4.34
C ARG A 21 -8.08 -11.17 -4.50
N TRP A 22 -7.10 -11.84 -3.88
CA TRP A 22 -6.94 -13.30 -3.94
C TRP A 22 -8.19 -14.02 -3.41
N ALA A 23 -8.64 -13.68 -2.21
CA ALA A 23 -9.84 -14.24 -1.58
C ALA A 23 -11.10 -14.04 -2.43
N SER A 24 -11.19 -12.93 -3.19
CA SER A 24 -12.28 -12.72 -4.13
C SER A 24 -12.23 -13.67 -5.33
N VAL A 25 -11.03 -13.99 -5.83
CA VAL A 25 -10.85 -14.94 -6.94
C VAL A 25 -11.17 -16.35 -6.49
N GLU A 26 -10.82 -16.72 -5.25
CA GLU A 26 -11.13 -18.01 -4.62
C GLU A 26 -12.59 -18.14 -4.16
N GLY A 27 -13.44 -17.14 -4.42
CA GLY A 27 -14.87 -17.19 -4.06
C GLY A 27 -15.17 -17.08 -2.56
N MET A 28 -14.24 -16.57 -1.75
CA MET A 28 -14.48 -16.36 -0.31
C MET A 28 -15.57 -15.32 -0.07
N SER A 29 -16.31 -15.50 1.04
CA SER A 29 -17.42 -14.62 1.38
C SER A 29 -16.99 -13.16 1.57
N PHE A 30 -17.92 -12.24 1.33
CA PHE A 30 -17.71 -10.83 1.63
C PHE A 30 -17.34 -10.59 3.11
N ALA A 31 -17.96 -11.33 4.04
CA ALA A 31 -17.70 -11.18 5.47
C ALA A 31 -16.23 -11.45 5.82
N ILE A 32 -15.60 -12.48 5.25
CA ILE A 32 -14.18 -12.79 5.50
C ILE A 32 -13.27 -11.67 4.98
N ARG A 33 -13.52 -11.20 3.76
CA ARG A 33 -12.76 -10.09 3.14
C ARG A 33 -12.93 -8.79 3.93
N TRP A 34 -14.15 -8.52 4.39
CA TRP A 34 -14.45 -7.37 5.23
C TRP A 34 -13.72 -7.43 6.57
N LEU A 35 -13.74 -8.60 7.25
CA LEU A 35 -13.00 -8.80 8.51
C LEU A 35 -11.50 -8.63 8.33
N ALA A 36 -10.92 -9.19 7.26
CA ALA A 36 -9.51 -8.99 6.93
C ALA A 36 -9.17 -7.51 6.71
N ASN A 37 -10.05 -6.77 6.03
CA ASN A 37 -9.87 -5.34 5.81
C ASN A 37 -9.94 -4.53 7.11
N VAL A 38 -11.00 -4.72 7.90
CA VAL A 38 -11.18 -3.98 9.17
C VAL A 38 -10.07 -4.34 10.17
N GLY A 39 -9.75 -5.63 10.32
CA GLY A 39 -8.68 -6.07 11.20
C GLY A 39 -7.31 -5.54 10.78
N GLY A 40 -7.00 -5.60 9.48
CA GLY A 40 -5.79 -5.03 8.92
C GLY A 40 -5.66 -3.53 9.16
N GLN A 41 -6.74 -2.77 8.95
CA GLN A 41 -6.76 -1.33 9.23
C GLN A 41 -6.63 -1.02 10.73
N ALA A 42 -7.27 -1.79 11.60
CA ALA A 42 -7.15 -1.62 13.05
C ALA A 42 -5.71 -1.82 13.53
N VAL A 43 -4.97 -2.77 12.94
CA VAL A 43 -3.55 -3.00 13.25
C VAL A 43 -2.64 -1.94 12.61
N ALA A 44 -2.97 -1.45 11.42
CA ALA A 44 -2.19 -0.39 10.76
C ALA A 44 -2.38 0.99 11.41
N ALA A 45 -3.55 1.27 11.99
CA ALA A 45 -3.90 2.59 12.51
C ALA A 45 -2.89 3.15 13.55
N PRO A 46 -2.45 2.39 14.59
CA PRO A 46 -1.43 2.86 15.52
C PRO A 46 -0.11 3.24 14.83
N LEU A 47 0.29 2.49 13.78
CA LEU A 47 1.51 2.76 13.02
C LEU A 47 1.38 4.04 12.19
N PHE A 48 0.23 4.28 11.58
CA PHE A 48 -0.05 5.55 10.91
C PHE A 48 -0.02 6.71 11.89
N ILE A 49 -0.72 6.60 13.03
CA ILE A 49 -0.72 7.65 14.07
C ILE A 49 0.70 7.97 14.52
N LEU A 50 1.51 6.94 14.80
CA LEU A 50 2.91 7.10 15.18
C LEU A 50 3.76 7.72 14.07
N SER A 51 3.52 7.36 12.81
CA SER A 51 4.26 7.93 11.69
C SER A 51 3.96 9.42 11.52
N TYR A 52 2.67 9.79 11.47
CA TYR A 52 2.25 11.18 11.30
C TYR A 52 2.59 12.06 12.50
N SER A 53 2.64 11.52 13.73
CA SER A 53 3.04 12.30 14.91
C SER A 53 4.54 12.60 14.95
N LEU A 54 5.36 11.79 14.29
CA LEU A 54 6.82 11.91 14.30
C LEU A 54 7.38 12.58 13.04
N ALA A 55 6.58 12.76 12.00
CA ALA A 55 7.03 13.30 10.73
C ALA A 55 7.13 14.84 10.76
N PRO A 56 8.19 15.43 10.17
CA PRO A 56 8.33 16.88 10.01
C PRO A 56 7.16 17.56 9.29
N THR A 57 6.55 16.88 8.31
CA THR A 57 5.41 17.39 7.56
C THR A 57 4.41 16.28 7.27
N PHE A 58 3.14 16.66 7.07
CA PHE A 58 2.08 15.73 6.66
C PHE A 58 2.39 15.06 5.30
N PHE A 59 3.06 15.77 4.40
CA PHE A 59 3.36 15.29 3.06
C PHE A 59 4.30 14.08 3.06
N GLN A 60 5.26 14.04 3.98
CA GLN A 60 6.29 13.01 4.00
C GLN A 60 5.73 11.59 4.17
N PRO A 61 4.94 11.26 5.23
CA PRO A 61 4.32 9.94 5.35
C PRO A 61 3.34 9.64 4.23
N TRP A 62 2.53 10.62 3.82
CA TRP A 62 1.51 10.46 2.80
C TRP A 62 2.10 9.98 1.47
N PHE A 63 3.10 10.71 0.96
CA PHE A 63 3.72 10.39 -0.31
C PHE A 63 4.63 9.17 -0.23
N LEU A 64 5.34 8.96 0.88
CA LEU A 64 6.11 7.73 1.09
C LEU A 64 5.18 6.51 1.01
N GLY A 65 4.05 6.57 1.71
CA GLY A 65 3.07 5.48 1.71
C GLY A 65 2.45 5.23 0.34
N THR A 66 2.10 6.30 -0.38
CA THR A 66 1.58 6.20 -1.75
C THR A 66 2.59 5.55 -2.69
N GLY A 67 3.86 5.97 -2.62
CA GLY A 67 4.94 5.41 -3.44
C GLY A 67 5.17 3.91 -3.16
N ILE A 68 5.26 3.53 -1.89
CA ILE A 68 5.42 2.12 -1.50
C ILE A 68 4.21 1.29 -1.94
N LEU A 69 3.00 1.78 -1.72
CA LEU A 69 1.78 1.07 -2.10
C LEU A 69 1.68 0.87 -3.61
N ALA A 70 2.11 1.86 -4.41
CA ALA A 70 2.18 1.73 -5.86
C ALA A 70 3.16 0.62 -6.30
N VAL A 71 4.35 0.57 -5.69
CA VAL A 71 5.36 -0.46 -5.98
C VAL A 71 4.86 -1.85 -5.57
N LEU A 72 4.35 -2.00 -4.34
CA LEU A 72 3.85 -3.28 -3.84
C LEU A 72 2.61 -3.74 -4.61
N GLY A 73 1.70 -2.83 -4.95
CA GLY A 73 0.51 -3.12 -5.75
C GLY A 73 0.88 -3.58 -7.15
N PHE A 74 1.81 -2.89 -7.82
CA PHE A 74 2.32 -3.30 -9.12
C PHE A 74 2.98 -4.68 -9.07
N ALA A 75 3.83 -4.93 -8.05
CA ALA A 75 4.48 -6.21 -7.85
C ALA A 75 3.46 -7.34 -7.62
N ALA A 76 2.44 -7.12 -6.79
CA ALA A 76 1.37 -8.09 -6.53
C ALA A 76 0.55 -8.39 -7.78
N SER A 77 0.16 -7.36 -8.56
CA SER A 77 -0.54 -7.53 -9.84
C SER A 77 0.20 -8.44 -10.80
N PHE A 78 1.52 -8.29 -10.90
CA PHE A 78 2.33 -9.11 -11.79
C PHE A 78 2.62 -10.51 -11.24
N ILE A 79 3.14 -10.60 -10.02
CA ILE A 79 3.67 -11.84 -9.46
C ILE A 79 2.54 -12.80 -9.06
N LEU A 80 1.47 -12.28 -8.47
CA LEU A 80 0.42 -13.10 -7.86
C LEU A 80 -0.81 -13.26 -8.76
N PHE A 81 -1.09 -12.26 -9.61
CA PHE A 81 -2.30 -12.25 -10.44
C PHE A 81 -2.00 -12.34 -11.94
N ALA A 82 -0.73 -12.45 -12.33
CA ALA A 82 -0.29 -12.56 -13.72
C ALA A 82 -0.92 -11.52 -14.66
N GLU A 83 -1.16 -10.30 -14.15
CA GLU A 83 -1.77 -9.25 -14.96
C GLU A 83 -0.81 -8.80 -16.07
N VAL A 84 -1.37 -8.51 -17.25
CA VAL A 84 -0.61 -8.01 -18.38
C VAL A 84 0.05 -6.68 -18.01
N ILE A 85 1.38 -6.64 -18.06
CA ILE A 85 2.18 -5.43 -17.94
C ILE A 85 2.19 -4.72 -19.28
N THR A 86 1.60 -3.53 -19.32
CA THR A 86 1.72 -2.62 -20.46
C THR A 86 2.72 -1.53 -20.14
N ILE A 87 3.31 -0.93 -21.17
CA ILE A 87 4.21 0.23 -21.03
C ILE A 87 3.52 1.35 -20.25
N THR A 88 2.23 1.58 -20.47
CA THR A 88 1.46 2.60 -19.74
C THR A 88 1.39 2.32 -18.24
N LYS A 89 1.24 1.06 -17.80
CA LYS A 89 1.25 0.69 -16.38
C LYS A 89 2.63 0.91 -15.75
N ILE A 90 3.70 0.55 -16.46
CA ILE A 90 5.08 0.79 -16.01
C ILE A 90 5.33 2.29 -15.85
N LEU A 91 5.00 3.09 -16.86
CA LEU A 91 5.15 4.54 -16.81
C LEU A 91 4.34 5.17 -15.67
N GLY A 92 3.10 4.72 -15.47
CA GLY A 92 2.27 5.19 -14.36
C GLY A 92 2.88 4.89 -13.00
N ALA A 93 3.39 3.67 -12.78
CA ALA A 93 4.07 3.31 -11.55
C ALA A 93 5.36 4.13 -11.32
N ALA A 94 6.15 4.33 -12.38
CA ALA A 94 7.38 5.13 -12.33
C ALA A 94 7.10 6.61 -11.99
N LEU A 95 6.07 7.21 -12.61
CA LEU A 95 5.67 8.59 -12.34
C LEU A 95 5.12 8.77 -10.92
N ALA A 96 4.34 7.79 -10.42
CA ALA A 96 3.85 7.81 -9.04
C ALA A 96 5.01 7.76 -8.03
N LEU A 97 6.02 6.92 -8.29
CA LEU A 97 7.21 6.83 -7.45
C LEU A 97 8.06 8.11 -7.52
N ALA A 98 8.29 8.63 -8.72
CA ALA A 98 9.05 9.88 -8.91
C ALA A 98 8.36 11.07 -8.23
N GLY A 99 7.03 11.21 -8.40
CA GLY A 99 6.24 12.23 -7.73
C GLY A 99 6.29 12.09 -6.21
N ALA A 100 6.22 10.87 -5.69
CA ALA A 100 6.37 10.64 -4.25
C ALA A 100 7.74 11.08 -3.73
N VAL A 101 8.83 10.75 -4.43
CA VAL A 101 10.18 11.16 -4.04
C VAL A 101 10.34 12.68 -4.07
N LEU A 102 9.89 13.34 -5.15
CA LEU A 102 10.02 14.79 -5.31
C LEU A 102 9.26 15.59 -4.26
N LEU A 103 8.18 15.03 -3.70
CA LEU A 103 7.37 15.70 -2.66
C LEU A 103 7.85 15.40 -1.23
N ILE A 104 8.80 14.48 -1.08
CA ILE A 104 9.44 14.15 0.21
C ILE A 104 10.74 14.93 0.42
N LEU A 105 11.49 15.17 -0.67
CA LEU A 105 12.74 15.96 -0.71
C LEU A 105 12.48 17.45 -0.40
#